data_AF-A0A850NQH7-F1
#
_entry.id   AF-A0A850NQH7-F1
#
_cell.length_a   1.000
_cell.length_b   1.000
_cell.length_c   1.000
_cell.angle_alpha   90.00
_cell.angle_beta   90.00
_cell.angle_gamma   90.00
#
_symmetry.space_group_name_H-M   'P 1'
#
loop_
_entity.id
_entity.type
_entity.pdbx_description
1 polymer ?
#
loop_
_entity_poly.entity_id
_entity_poly.type
_entity_poly.pdbx_seq_one_letter_code
_entity_poly.pdbx_strand_id
1 'polypeptide(L)'
;MDQLDDKKLEAFVNKVMEEAPLESPSADFTKNVMQKLEVEAPQQVFEYKPILSGRTLSLAFVSFVALLFLLGSQLDVDNGQGWFKNLNMESWFHTDWGWVKGFTFSKVTVYAFLCLGLMFFVQVPWLKRYLDKSIF
;
A
#
# COMPACT_ATOMS: atom_id res chain seq x y z
N MET A 1 -12.12 69.72 -10.24
CA MET A 1 -12.14 68.66 -11.26
C MET A 1 -13.45 67.97 -11.07
N ASP A 2 -14.35 68.19 -12.01
CA ASP A 2 -15.77 68.27 -11.76
C ASP A 2 -16.40 66.87 -11.88
N GLN A 3 -17.07 66.39 -10.83
CA GLN A 3 -17.69 65.06 -10.78
C GLN A 3 -18.71 64.80 -11.91
N LEU A 4 -19.17 65.86 -12.56
CA LEU A 4 -20.03 65.80 -13.73
C LEU A 4 -19.31 65.23 -14.95
N ASP A 5 -18.02 65.51 -15.10
CA ASP A 5 -17.20 65.06 -16.23
C ASP A 5 -16.84 63.57 -16.07
N ASP A 6 -16.55 63.12 -14.85
CA ASP A 6 -16.28 61.70 -14.54
C ASP A 6 -17.51 60.83 -14.87
N LYS A 7 -18.70 61.29 -14.52
CA LYS A 7 -19.95 60.57 -14.79
C LYS A 7 -20.28 60.50 -16.29
N LYS A 8 -19.91 61.53 -17.06
CA LYS A 8 -20.04 61.51 -18.52
C LYS A 8 -19.03 60.57 -19.17
N LEU A 9 -17.81 60.50 -18.64
CA LEU A 9 -16.79 59.58 -19.11
C LEU A 9 -17.19 58.12 -18.84
N GLU A 10 -17.70 57.83 -17.65
CA GLU A 10 -18.20 56.49 -17.29
C GLU A 10 -19.40 56.08 -18.17
N ALA A 11 -20.34 56.98 -18.41
CA ALA A 11 -21.47 56.73 -19.32
C ALA A 11 -21.01 56.49 -20.77
N PHE A 12 -19.97 57.20 -21.22
CA PHE A 12 -19.37 56.99 -22.53
C PHE A 12 -18.67 55.63 -22.64
N VAL A 13 -17.87 55.26 -21.63
CA VAL A 13 -17.18 53.96 -21.59
C VAL A 13 -18.18 52.81 -21.56
N ASN A 14 -19.24 52.92 -20.75
CA ASN A 14 -20.29 51.90 -20.70
C ASN A 14 -21.00 51.74 -22.04
N LYS A 15 -21.31 52.85 -22.73
CA LYS A 15 -21.93 52.79 -24.06
C LYS A 15 -21.01 52.17 -25.10
N VAL A 16 -19.72 52.49 -25.07
CA VAL A 16 -18.72 51.88 -25.98
C VAL A 16 -18.53 50.39 -25.69
N MET A 17 -18.56 49.98 -24.41
CA MET A 17 -18.50 48.56 -24.02
C MET A 17 -19.78 47.79 -24.37
N GLU A 18 -20.94 48.43 -24.31
CA GLU A 18 -22.23 47.83 -24.69
C GLU A 18 -22.38 47.66 -26.20
N GLU A 19 -21.84 48.62 -26.99
CA GLU A 19 -21.82 48.56 -28.46
C GLU A 19 -20.67 47.70 -29.02
N ALA A 20 -19.69 47.34 -28.19
CA ALA A 20 -18.63 46.42 -28.59
C ALA A 20 -19.21 45.00 -28.77
N PRO A 21 -19.01 44.34 -29.93
CA PRO A 21 -19.47 42.97 -30.10
C PRO A 21 -18.75 42.10 -29.08
N LEU A 22 -19.54 41.38 -28.26
CA LEU A 22 -19.00 40.38 -27.35
C LEU A 22 -18.29 39.33 -28.20
N GLU A 23 -16.95 39.32 -28.15
CA GLU A 23 -16.14 38.29 -28.79
C GLU A 23 -16.44 36.97 -28.08
N SER A 24 -17.44 36.26 -28.58
CA SER A 24 -17.70 34.90 -28.15
C SER A 24 -16.54 34.05 -28.63
N PRO A 25 -15.97 33.18 -27.77
CA PRO A 25 -15.00 32.22 -28.23
C PRO A 25 -15.60 31.42 -29.41
N SER A 26 -14.72 30.97 -30.32
CA SER A 26 -15.16 30.09 -31.40
C SER A 26 -15.88 28.87 -30.82
N ALA A 27 -16.85 28.32 -31.56
CA ALA A 27 -17.61 27.16 -31.11
C ALA A 27 -16.70 25.98 -30.69
N ASP A 28 -15.51 25.89 -31.29
CA ASP A 28 -14.51 24.86 -31.04
C ASP A 28 -13.43 25.27 -30.01
N PHE A 29 -13.52 26.43 -29.37
CA PHE A 29 -12.51 26.91 -28.41
C PHE A 29 -12.28 25.91 -27.28
N THR A 30 -13.37 25.47 -26.65
CA THR A 30 -13.33 24.48 -25.55
C THR A 30 -12.71 23.17 -26.02
N LYS A 31 -13.05 22.72 -27.24
CA LYS A 31 -12.50 21.50 -27.83
C LYS A 31 -10.99 21.62 -28.06
N ASN A 32 -10.54 22.75 -28.61
CA ASN A 32 -9.12 22.99 -28.88
C ASN A 32 -8.29 23.13 -27.59
N VAL A 33 -8.86 23.75 -26.55
CA VAL A 33 -8.21 23.88 -25.24
C VAL A 33 -8.14 22.51 -24.55
N MET A 34 -9.23 21.74 -24.53
CA MET A 34 -9.26 20.41 -23.94
C MET A 34 -8.31 19.44 -24.65
N GLN A 35 -8.23 19.51 -25.98
CA GLN A 35 -7.30 18.69 -26.76
C GLN A 35 -5.83 19.01 -26.43
N LYS A 36 -5.48 20.29 -26.20
CA LYS A 36 -4.12 20.66 -25.79
C LYS A 36 -3.83 20.23 -24.34
N LEU A 37 -4.82 20.34 -23.45
CA LEU A 37 -4.72 19.87 -22.07
C LEU A 37 -4.53 18.35 -22.00
N GLU A 38 -5.21 17.56 -22.85
CA GLU A 38 -5.04 16.10 -22.90
C GLU A 38 -3.66 15.68 -23.42
N VAL A 39 -3.05 16.47 -24.31
CA VAL A 39 -1.70 16.21 -24.85
C VAL A 39 -0.60 16.61 -23.86
N GLU A 40 -0.83 17.64 -23.04
CA GLU A 40 0.12 18.13 -22.04
C GLU A 40 -0.11 17.59 -20.62
N ALA A 41 -1.26 16.96 -20.34
CA ALA A 41 -1.49 16.30 -19.06
C ALA A 41 -0.44 15.19 -18.89
N PRO A 42 0.51 15.34 -17.95
CA PRO A 42 1.55 14.34 -17.78
C PRO A 42 0.86 13.03 -17.41
N GLN A 43 1.13 11.99 -18.19
CA GLN A 43 0.84 10.58 -17.89
C GLN A 43 1.63 10.08 -16.66
N GLN A 44 1.77 10.91 -15.63
CA GLN A 44 2.22 10.52 -14.31
C GLN A 44 0.98 10.25 -13.48
N VAL A 45 0.20 9.27 -13.95
CA VAL A 45 -0.64 8.50 -13.03
C VAL A 45 0.36 7.95 -12.02
N PHE A 46 0.26 8.42 -10.76
CA PHE A 46 0.93 7.76 -9.65
C PHE A 46 0.41 6.33 -9.61
N GLU A 47 1.06 5.43 -10.36
CA GLU A 47 0.73 4.02 -10.30
C GLU A 47 1.09 3.57 -8.89
N TYR A 48 0.05 3.36 -8.09
CA TYR A 48 0.19 2.80 -6.76
C TYR A 48 0.77 1.39 -6.91
N LYS A 49 2.10 1.29 -6.77
CA LYS A 49 2.77 0.01 -6.69
C LYS A 49 2.55 -0.53 -5.27
N PRO A 50 1.82 -1.63 -5.09
CA PRO A 50 1.57 -2.15 -3.76
C PRO A 50 2.91 -2.51 -3.09
N ILE A 51 3.19 -1.86 -1.95
CA ILE A 51 4.43 -2.03 -1.17
C ILE A 51 4.65 -3.49 -0.78
N LEU A 52 3.55 -4.27 -0.68
CA LEU A 52 3.60 -5.71 -0.42
C LEU A 52 2.74 -6.48 -1.44
N SER A 53 3.42 -7.12 -2.41
CA SER A 53 2.78 -8.07 -3.33
C SER A 53 2.25 -9.27 -2.54
N GLY A 54 1.05 -9.76 -2.87
CA GLY A 54 0.48 -10.94 -2.21
C GLY A 54 1.36 -12.19 -2.35
N ARG A 55 2.18 -12.25 -3.41
CA ARG A 55 3.16 -13.32 -3.64
C ARG A 55 4.26 -13.32 -2.57
N THR A 56 4.75 -12.15 -2.19
CA THR A 56 5.79 -12.00 -1.14
C THR A 56 5.27 -12.46 0.21
N LEU A 57 4.01 -12.13 0.55
CA LEU A 57 3.39 -12.58 1.79
C LEU A 57 3.21 -14.10 1.82
N SER A 58 2.78 -14.71 0.71
CA SER A 58 2.67 -16.17 0.59
C SER A 58 4.03 -16.85 0.75
N LEU A 59 5.07 -16.32 0.10
CA LEU A 59 6.43 -16.83 0.23
C LEU A 59 6.94 -16.72 1.68
N ALA A 60 6.69 -15.59 2.34
CA ALA A 60 7.04 -15.39 3.74
C ALA A 60 6.32 -16.37 4.68
N PHE A 61 5.03 -16.66 4.41
CA PHE A 61 4.27 -17.64 5.17
C PHE A 61 4.83 -19.05 5.02
N VAL A 62 5.13 -19.48 3.79
CA VAL A 62 5.76 -20.79 3.53
C VAL A 62 7.12 -20.89 4.21
N SER A 63 7.94 -19.83 4.14
CA SER A 63 9.23 -19.78 4.82
C SER A 63 9.10 -19.86 6.34
N PHE A 64 8.10 -19.19 6.92
CA PHE A 64 7.83 -19.24 8.36
C PHE A 64 7.43 -20.65 8.80
N VAL A 65 6.53 -21.30 8.04
CA VAL A 65 6.12 -22.69 8.29
C VAL A 65 7.31 -23.64 8.20
N ALA A 66 8.15 -23.52 7.17
CA ALA A 66 9.36 -24.33 7.04
C ALA A 66 10.32 -24.14 8.22
N LEU A 67 10.49 -22.91 8.70
CA LEU A 67 11.32 -22.61 9.87
C LEU A 67 10.73 -23.23 11.15
N LEU A 68 9.42 -23.22 11.33
CA LEU A 68 8.76 -23.90 12.45
C LEU A 68 9.01 -25.41 12.44
N PHE A 69 8.97 -26.03 11.26
CA PHE A 69 9.28 -27.46 11.13
C PHE A 69 10.73 -27.76 11.51
N LEU A 70 11.68 -26.93 11.07
CA LEU A 70 13.10 -27.07 11.42
C LEU A 70 13.35 -26.85 12.93
N LEU A 71 12.68 -25.86 13.53
CA LEU A 71 12.78 -25.65 14.98
C LEU A 71 12.13 -26.79 15.75
N GLY A 72 10.98 -27.30 15.31
CA GLY A 72 10.29 -28.41 15.96
C GLY A 72 11.04 -29.74 15.90
N SER A 73 11.92 -29.94 14.91
CA SER A 73 12.73 -31.16 14.80
C SER A 73 14.04 -31.11 15.59
N GLN A 74 14.59 -29.92 15.83
CA GLN A 74 15.90 -29.73 16.48
C GLN A 74 15.80 -29.25 17.93
N LEU A 75 14.75 -28.49 18.26
CA LEU A 75 14.43 -28.19 19.64
C LEU A 75 13.85 -29.47 20.21
N ASP A 76 14.64 -30.13 21.05
CA ASP A 76 14.18 -31.24 21.86
C ASP A 76 13.14 -30.70 22.84
N VAL A 77 11.89 -30.55 22.36
CA VAL A 77 10.72 -30.25 23.18
C VAL A 77 10.33 -31.55 23.92
N ASP A 78 11.33 -32.24 24.46
CA ASP A 78 11.24 -33.49 25.18
C ASP A 78 10.68 -33.21 26.57
N ASN A 79 9.37 -33.06 26.61
CA ASN A 79 8.57 -33.53 27.74
C ASN A 79 7.19 -33.85 27.18
N GLY A 80 7.05 -35.00 26.53
CA GLY A 80 5.84 -35.84 26.41
C GLY A 80 4.54 -35.30 25.80
N GLN A 81 4.36 -33.99 25.60
CA GLN A 81 3.04 -33.36 25.48
C GLN A 81 3.01 -32.15 24.51
N GLY A 82 3.95 -32.06 23.56
CA GLY A 82 3.98 -31.00 22.55
C GLY A 82 3.35 -31.42 21.22
N TRP A 83 2.78 -30.45 20.47
CA TRP A 83 2.22 -30.69 19.12
C TRP A 83 3.26 -31.21 18.12
N PHE A 84 4.55 -31.00 18.39
CA PHE A 84 5.67 -31.42 17.53
C PHE A 84 6.24 -32.81 17.88
N LYS A 85 5.69 -33.52 18.87
CA LYS A 85 6.20 -34.81 19.37
C LYS A 85 6.30 -35.91 18.29
N ASN A 86 5.44 -35.86 17.28
CA ASN A 86 5.40 -36.87 16.22
C ASN A 86 6.19 -36.47 14.96
N LEU A 87 6.82 -35.28 14.96
CA LEU A 87 7.61 -34.84 13.83
C LEU A 87 9.04 -35.36 13.99
N ASN A 88 9.21 -36.67 13.78
CA ASN A 88 10.53 -37.27 13.75
C ASN A 88 11.19 -36.96 12.40
N MET A 89 11.71 -35.74 12.27
CA MET A 89 12.38 -35.22 11.07
C MET A 89 13.91 -35.20 11.20
N GLU A 90 14.50 -35.90 12.17
CA GLU A 90 15.95 -36.09 12.24
C GLU A 90 16.52 -36.73 10.96
N SER A 91 15.73 -37.57 10.28
CA SER A 91 16.17 -38.29 9.07
C SER A 91 16.28 -37.40 7.82
N TRP A 92 15.65 -36.23 7.77
CA TRP A 92 15.64 -35.38 6.55
C TRP A 92 16.60 -34.20 6.61
N PHE A 93 16.96 -33.73 7.81
CA PHE A 93 17.83 -32.57 7.99
C PHE A 93 18.94 -32.89 8.99
N HIS A 94 19.99 -33.59 8.55
CA HIS A 94 21.25 -33.71 9.29
C HIS A 94 21.96 -32.35 9.30
N THR A 95 21.51 -31.44 10.16
CA THR A 95 22.15 -30.13 10.27
C THR A 95 22.61 -29.92 11.70
N ASP A 96 23.91 -30.08 11.93
CA ASP A 96 24.56 -29.84 13.22
C ASP A 96 24.70 -28.34 13.49
N TRP A 97 23.62 -27.71 13.97
CA TRP A 97 23.66 -26.31 14.40
C TRP A 97 24.18 -26.24 15.85
N GLY A 98 25.45 -26.59 16.06
CA GLY A 98 26.09 -26.60 17.39
C GLY A 98 26.00 -25.26 18.14
N TRP A 99 25.82 -24.16 17.42
CA TRP A 99 25.66 -22.81 17.96
C TRP A 99 24.26 -22.51 18.53
N VAL A 100 23.20 -23.22 18.09
CA VAL A 100 21.84 -23.03 18.63
C VAL A 100 21.51 -24.00 19.78
N LYS A 101 22.32 -25.05 19.97
CA LYS A 101 22.15 -26.04 21.06
C LYS A 101 22.23 -25.42 22.46
N GLY A 102 22.83 -24.23 22.60
CA GLY A 102 22.89 -23.48 23.87
C GLY A 102 21.62 -22.67 24.18
N PHE A 103 20.67 -22.54 23.25
CA PHE A 103 19.45 -21.77 23.44
C PHE A 103 18.28 -22.68 23.85
N THR A 104 18.07 -22.81 25.15
CA THR A 104 16.88 -23.46 25.69
C THR A 104 15.73 -22.45 25.76
N PHE A 105 14.82 -22.48 24.78
CA PHE A 105 13.60 -21.70 24.85
C PHE A 105 12.53 -22.42 25.68
N SER A 106 11.82 -21.68 26.54
CA SER A 106 10.65 -22.22 27.23
C SER A 106 9.55 -22.54 26.22
N LYS A 107 8.81 -23.63 26.45
CA LYS A 107 7.67 -24.05 25.62
C LYS A 107 6.68 -22.89 25.41
N VAL A 108 6.38 -22.15 26.47
CA VAL A 108 5.44 -21.02 26.43
C VAL A 108 5.93 -19.94 25.45
N THR A 109 7.23 -19.67 25.43
CA THR A 109 7.83 -18.67 24.52
C THR A 109 7.73 -19.12 23.06
N VAL A 110 7.99 -20.40 22.78
CA VAL A 110 7.86 -20.96 21.42
C VAL A 110 6.41 -20.90 20.95
N TYR A 111 5.45 -21.32 21.79
CA TYR A 111 4.02 -21.25 21.45
C TYR A 111 3.51 -19.81 21.30
N ALA A 112 3.99 -18.88 22.14
CA ALA A 112 3.64 -17.47 22.02
C ALA A 112 4.16 -16.88 20.69
N PHE A 113 5.40 -17.16 20.32
CA PHE A 113 5.97 -16.72 19.05
C PHE A 113 5.24 -17.32 17.85
N LEU A 114 4.90 -18.61 17.91
CA LEU A 114 4.08 -19.27 16.91
C LEU A 114 2.72 -18.59 16.73
N CYS A 115 2.03 -18.33 17.85
CA CYS A 115 0.70 -17.71 17.84
C CYS A 115 0.77 -16.27 17.30
N LEU A 116 1.73 -15.47 17.76
CA LEU A 116 1.94 -14.10 17.29
C LEU A 116 2.34 -14.05 15.81
N GLY A 117 3.23 -14.94 15.38
CA GLY A 117 3.62 -15.05 13.97
C GLY A 117 2.43 -15.38 13.07
N LEU A 118 1.63 -16.39 13.45
CA LEU A 118 0.41 -16.72 12.71
C LEU A 118 -0.57 -15.55 12.67
N MET A 119 -0.77 -14.86 13.80
CA MET A 119 -1.64 -13.69 13.87
C MET A 119 -1.14 -12.56 12.94
N PHE A 120 0.16 -12.33 12.85
CA PHE A 120 0.76 -11.36 11.95
C PHE A 120 0.43 -11.66 10.48
N PHE A 121 0.52 -12.93 10.07
CA PHE A 121 0.16 -13.34 8.69
C PHE A 121 -1.32 -13.17 8.37
N VAL A 122 -2.21 -13.15 9.37
CA VAL A 122 -3.63 -12.83 9.18
C VAL A 122 -3.86 -11.32 9.17
N GLN A 123 -3.20 -10.58 10.06
CA GLN A 123 -3.33 -9.13 10.21
C GLN A 123 -2.86 -8.37 8.96
N VAL A 124 -1.72 -8.75 8.38
CA VAL A 124 -1.14 -8.06 7.21
C VAL A 124 -2.08 -8.07 5.98
N PRO A 125 -2.63 -9.21 5.52
CA PRO A 125 -3.56 -9.22 4.40
C PRO A 125 -4.92 -8.60 4.76
N TRP A 126 -5.34 -8.65 6.03
CA TRP A 126 -6.55 -7.94 6.46
C TRP A 126 -6.38 -6.42 6.35
N LEU A 127 -5.27 -5.88 6.84
CA LEU A 127 -4.92 -4.46 6.72
C LEU A 127 -4.76 -4.05 5.25
N LYS A 128 -4.14 -4.92 4.43
CA LYS A 128 -4.03 -4.71 2.99
C LYS A 128 -5.41 -4.57 2.34
N ARG A 129 -6.35 -5.47 2.66
CA ARG A 129 -7.72 -5.40 2.13
C ARG A 129 -8.48 -4.14 2.57
N TYR A 130 -8.26 -3.69 3.80
CA TYR A 130 -8.88 -2.46 4.31
C TYR A 130 -8.37 -1.23 3.56
N LEU A 131 -7.04 -1.11 3.37
CA LEU A 131 -6.44 0.00 2.64
C LEU A 131 -6.83 -0.01 1.16
N ASP A 132 -6.88 -1.18 0.51
CA ASP A 132 -7.32 -1.32 -0.88
C ASP A 132 -8.77 -0.86 -1.08
N LYS A 133 -9.64 -1.10 -0.08
CA LYS A 133 -11.03 -0.64 -0.10
C LYS A 133 -11.17 0.89 0.04
N SER A 134 -10.18 1.58 0.61
CA SER A 134 -10.21 3.04 0.82
C SER A 134 -9.69 3.87 -0.37
N ILE A 135 -9.21 3.22 -1.43
CA ILE A 135 -8.66 3.89 -2.63
C ILE A 135 -9.71 3.90 -3.79
N PHE A 136 -10.99 3.65 -3.49
CA PHE A 136 -12.12 3.86 -4.40
C PHE A 136 -13.18 4.76 -3.78
#